data_AF-A0A0M4E083-F1
#
_entry.id   AF-A0A0M4E083-F1
#
_cell.length_a   1.000
_cell.length_b   1.000
_cell.length_c   1.000
_cell.angle_alpha   90.00
_cell.angle_beta   90.00
_cell.angle_gamma   90.00
#
_symmetry.space_group_name_H-M   'P 1'
#
loop_
_entity.id
_entity.type
_entity.pdbx_description
1 polymer ?
#
loop_
_entity_poly.entity_id
_entity_poly.type
_entity_poly.pdbx_seq_one_letter_code
_entity_poly.pdbx_strand_id
1 'polypeptide(L)'
;MATLHMVKSQLLPISSKDNVALTKFRISIANVLLVLYLIPPLSVCYFIINTLITDFEGSTATHCRVFNVLPSMSSVAKSQQVVWKLVTWQHFPARLLLIWLYSRYYCNRLNRGARKLSYVALYLLLQESISTVALAQWAHINGSVRIHIITVLSMWLSGCGYLAISFICYKQKRYEPLKPHEQLSYRLKRNLLCVYFCTIVSMWSWYILHTQLCLPLVYSVFALCEYIVTLTNMLYLCTCYLDFYTLYLCHGQYGYILTEF
;
A
#
# COMPACT_ATOMS: atom_id res chain seq x y z
N MET A 1 13.06 17.04 71.86
CA MET A 1 13.35 17.59 70.52
C MET A 1 13.96 16.47 69.69
N ALA A 2 13.16 15.70 68.96
CA ALA A 2 12.57 16.00 67.65
C ALA A 2 13.40 15.37 66.51
N THR A 3 12.89 14.23 66.02
CA THR A 3 12.86 13.75 64.61
C THR A 3 14.12 13.80 63.75
N LEU A 4 14.52 12.66 63.16
CA LEU A 4 14.07 12.29 61.81
C LEU A 4 14.53 10.86 61.41
N HIS A 5 13.55 10.04 61.07
CA HIS A 5 13.69 8.87 60.19
C HIS A 5 14.36 9.29 58.88
N MET A 6 15.41 8.58 58.43
CA MET A 6 15.74 8.51 57.01
C MET A 6 15.58 7.08 56.52
N VAL A 7 14.37 6.81 56.05
CA VAL A 7 14.07 5.75 55.09
C VAL A 7 14.90 6.04 53.84
N LYS A 8 15.92 5.21 53.57
CA LYS A 8 16.63 5.23 52.29
C LYS A 8 16.00 4.19 51.36
N SER A 9 14.78 4.48 50.91
CA SER A 9 14.21 3.82 49.74
C SER A 9 14.57 4.64 48.50
N GLN A 10 15.28 4.03 47.56
CA GLN A 10 15.12 4.25 46.13
C GLN A 10 15.90 3.16 45.40
N LEU A 11 15.20 2.06 45.16
CA LEU A 11 15.54 1.07 44.14
C LEU A 11 15.43 1.76 42.77
N LEU A 12 16.53 1.77 42.02
CA LEU A 12 16.53 1.79 40.55
C LEU A 12 17.07 0.41 40.13
N PRO A 13 16.48 -0.24 39.11
CA PRO A 13 16.20 0.35 37.81
C PRO A 13 14.73 0.16 37.36
N ILE A 14 14.09 1.24 36.91
CA ILE A 14 12.80 1.14 36.23
C ILE A 14 13.07 0.65 34.81
N SER A 15 12.79 -0.62 34.58
CA SER A 15 12.76 -1.23 33.25
C SER A 15 11.77 -0.46 32.38
N SER A 16 12.12 -0.20 31.10
CA SER A 16 11.22 0.48 30.16
C SER A 16 9.87 -0.22 30.00
N LYS A 17 9.78 -1.51 30.35
CA LYS A 17 8.54 -2.30 30.37
C LYS A 17 7.56 -1.84 31.46
N ASP A 18 8.06 -1.35 32.61
CA ASP A 18 7.23 -0.99 33.75
C ASP A 18 6.61 0.42 33.58
N ASN A 19 7.33 1.34 32.90
CA ASN A 19 6.80 2.66 32.55
C ASN A 19 5.65 2.59 31.52
N VAL A 20 5.62 1.56 30.68
CA VAL A 20 4.55 1.36 29.69
C VAL A 20 3.25 0.87 30.36
N ALA A 21 3.35 0.13 31.48
CA ALA A 21 2.19 -0.33 32.24
C ALA A 21 1.35 0.82 32.82
N LEU A 22 1.94 2.01 33.04
CA LEU A 22 1.28 3.19 33.62
C LEU A 22 0.60 4.10 32.59
N THR A 23 0.70 3.80 31.29
CA THR A 23 0.15 4.67 30.23
C THR A 23 -1.32 4.33 29.93
N LYS A 24 -2.24 5.25 30.30
CA LYS A 24 -3.69 5.11 30.06
C LYS A 24 -4.11 5.26 28.59
N PHE A 25 -3.30 5.95 27.77
CA PHE A 25 -3.62 6.23 26.38
C PHE A 25 -2.76 5.38 25.44
N ARG A 26 -3.42 4.49 24.68
CA ARG A 26 -2.79 3.58 23.72
C ARG A 26 -3.52 3.68 22.38
N ILE A 27 -2.78 3.99 21.31
CA ILE A 27 -3.31 3.96 19.94
C ILE A 27 -2.79 2.69 19.26
N SER A 28 -3.70 1.85 18.75
CA SER A 28 -3.32 0.71 17.91
C SER A 28 -2.86 1.22 16.55
N ILE A 29 -1.59 0.99 16.21
CA ILE A 29 -1.05 1.34 14.88
C ILE A 29 -1.75 0.52 13.81
N ALA A 30 -2.11 -0.73 14.10
CA ALA A 30 -2.87 -1.58 13.19
C ALA A 30 -4.17 -0.90 12.77
N ASN A 31 -5.00 -0.45 13.71
CA ASN A 31 -6.29 0.18 13.39
C ASN A 31 -6.11 1.49 12.59
N VAL A 32 -5.08 2.27 12.91
CA VAL A 32 -4.74 3.48 12.14
C VAL A 32 -4.37 3.11 10.70
N LEU A 33 -3.51 2.10 10.51
CA LEU A 33 -3.15 1.60 9.18
C LEU A 33 -4.36 1.04 8.43
N LEU A 34 -5.25 0.31 9.10
CA LEU A 34 -6.46 -0.23 8.48
C LEU A 34 -7.32 0.89 7.89
N VAL A 35 -7.60 1.93 8.67
CA VAL A 35 -8.38 3.08 8.21
C VAL A 35 -7.69 3.77 7.04
N LEU A 36 -6.39 4.07 7.15
CA LEU A 36 -5.65 4.76 6.09
C LEU A 36 -5.61 3.97 4.78
N TYR A 37 -5.41 2.65 4.84
CA TYR A 37 -5.25 1.80 3.66
C TYR A 37 -6.57 1.28 3.08
N LEU A 38 -7.69 1.37 3.81
CA LEU A 38 -9.02 1.04 3.27
C LEU A 38 -9.60 2.18 2.41
N ILE A 39 -9.13 3.42 2.58
CA ILE A 39 -9.60 4.57 1.81
C ILE A 39 -9.33 4.40 0.30
N PRO A 40 -8.11 4.11 -0.20
CA PRO A 40 -7.85 3.97 -1.63
C PRO A 40 -8.73 2.97 -2.38
N PRO A 41 -8.90 1.70 -1.94
CA PRO A 41 -9.72 0.74 -2.69
C PRO A 41 -11.19 1.19 -2.75
N LEU A 42 -11.73 1.76 -1.66
CA LEU A 42 -13.09 2.31 -1.66
C LEU A 42 -13.22 3.52 -2.60
N SER A 43 -12.23 4.41 -2.60
CA SER A 43 -12.19 5.56 -3.51
C SER A 43 -12.13 5.13 -4.96
N VAL A 44 -11.31 4.14 -5.32
CA VAL A 44 -11.25 3.62 -6.70
C VAL A 44 -12.58 3.06 -7.16
N CYS A 45 -13.27 2.26 -6.33
CA CYS A 45 -14.60 1.76 -6.67
C CYS A 45 -15.58 2.91 -6.91
N TYR A 46 -15.57 3.92 -6.05
CA TYR A 46 -16.38 5.13 -6.22
C TYR A 46 -16.03 5.88 -7.51
N PHE A 47 -14.75 6.06 -7.83
CA PHE A 47 -14.31 6.76 -9.04
C PHE A 47 -14.72 6.05 -10.32
N ILE A 48 -14.64 4.71 -10.37
CA ILE A 48 -15.08 3.92 -11.52
C ILE A 48 -16.58 4.14 -11.74
N ILE A 49 -17.39 3.97 -10.69
CA ILE A 49 -18.85 4.16 -10.76
C ILE A 49 -19.18 5.60 -11.18
N ASN A 50 -18.56 6.59 -10.56
CA ASN A 50 -18.84 7.99 -10.87
C ASN A 50 -18.45 8.32 -12.31
N THR A 51 -17.32 7.83 -12.81
CA THR A 51 -16.89 8.00 -14.21
C THR A 51 -17.89 7.41 -15.19
N LEU A 52 -18.40 6.21 -14.92
CA LEU A 52 -19.42 5.56 -15.76
C LEU A 52 -20.73 6.34 -15.80
N ILE A 53 -21.07 7.09 -14.74
CA ILE A 53 -22.28 7.92 -14.68
C ILE A 53 -22.05 9.27 -15.36
N THR A 54 -20.91 9.92 -15.10
CA THR A 54 -20.68 11.32 -15.50
C THR A 54 -20.03 11.47 -16.87
N ASP A 55 -19.25 10.48 -17.32
CA ASP A 55 -18.40 10.57 -18.52
C ASP A 55 -18.25 9.21 -19.21
N PHE A 56 -19.36 8.52 -19.46
CA PHE A 56 -19.32 7.19 -20.08
C PHE A 56 -18.66 7.20 -21.47
N GLU A 57 -19.14 8.07 -22.37
CA GLU A 57 -18.67 8.11 -23.76
C GLU A 57 -17.21 8.56 -23.85
N GLY A 58 -16.81 9.59 -23.11
CA GLY A 58 -15.44 10.10 -23.12
C GLY A 58 -14.44 9.14 -22.49
N SER A 59 -14.83 8.44 -21.42
CA SER A 59 -13.93 7.55 -20.69
C SER A 59 -13.74 6.17 -21.36
N THR A 60 -14.75 5.69 -22.10
CA THR A 60 -14.71 4.41 -22.84
C THR A 60 -14.23 4.56 -24.28
N ALA A 61 -14.09 5.79 -24.78
CA ALA A 61 -13.58 6.06 -26.12
C ALA A 61 -12.12 5.58 -26.29
N THR A 62 -11.89 4.87 -27.41
CA THR A 62 -10.57 4.38 -27.82
C THR A 62 -10.22 4.85 -29.22
N HIS A 63 -8.95 4.76 -29.60
CA HIS A 63 -8.50 5.07 -30.97
C HIS A 63 -9.20 4.21 -32.03
N CYS A 64 -9.54 2.96 -31.70
CA CYS A 64 -10.28 2.05 -32.58
C CYS A 64 -11.76 2.43 -32.77
N ARG A 65 -12.31 3.33 -31.92
CA ARG A 65 -13.73 3.75 -31.94
C ARG A 65 -14.73 2.59 -31.95
N VAL A 66 -14.38 1.51 -31.26
CA VAL A 66 -15.26 0.34 -31.08
C VAL A 66 -15.96 0.37 -29.74
N PHE A 67 -17.09 -0.33 -29.67
CA PHE A 67 -17.93 -0.38 -28.48
C PHE A 67 -17.19 -0.98 -27.27
N ASN A 68 -17.23 -0.26 -26.15
CA ASN A 68 -16.65 -0.65 -24.87
C ASN A 68 -17.53 -0.15 -23.73
N VAL A 69 -17.51 -0.88 -22.62
CA VAL A 69 -18.36 -0.61 -21.45
C VAL A 69 -17.55 -0.24 -20.21
N LEU A 70 -16.25 -0.58 -20.16
CA LEU A 70 -15.38 -0.25 -19.04
C LEU A 70 -14.26 0.69 -19.48
N PRO A 71 -14.06 1.83 -18.79
CA PRO A 71 -12.95 2.74 -19.02
C PRO A 71 -11.65 2.23 -18.39
N SER A 72 -10.48 2.51 -18.97
CA SER A 72 -9.19 2.20 -18.29
C SER A 72 -9.04 2.96 -16.98
N MET A 73 -8.15 2.49 -16.10
CA MET A 73 -7.82 3.22 -14.85
C MET A 73 -7.31 4.64 -15.14
N SER A 74 -6.64 4.82 -16.28
CA SER A 74 -6.14 6.10 -16.73
C SER A 74 -7.25 7.03 -17.19
N SER A 75 -8.27 6.52 -17.90
CA SER A 75 -9.49 7.27 -18.22
C SER A 75 -10.27 7.66 -16.96
N VAL A 76 -10.39 6.76 -15.98
CA VAL A 76 -11.03 7.04 -14.68
C VAL A 76 -10.29 8.15 -13.92
N ALA A 77 -8.96 8.05 -13.82
CA ALA A 77 -8.14 9.07 -13.19
C ALA A 77 -8.23 10.42 -13.91
N LYS A 78 -8.43 10.41 -15.24
CA LYS A 78 -8.68 11.61 -16.04
C LYS A 78 -10.03 12.25 -15.68
N SER A 79 -11.10 11.47 -15.72
CA SER A 79 -12.46 11.94 -15.43
C SER A 79 -12.61 12.47 -14.00
N GLN A 80 -12.03 11.77 -13.02
CA GLN A 80 -12.18 12.07 -11.59
C GLN A 80 -10.97 12.80 -10.99
N GLN A 81 -10.28 13.62 -11.80
CA GLN A 81 -8.94 14.09 -11.50
C GLN A 81 -8.77 14.82 -10.17
N VAL A 82 -9.72 15.69 -9.81
CA VAL A 82 -9.64 16.51 -8.59
C VAL A 82 -9.67 15.60 -7.35
N VAL A 83 -10.66 14.70 -7.27
CA VAL A 83 -10.83 13.82 -6.12
C VAL A 83 -9.75 12.73 -6.12
N TRP A 84 -9.36 12.23 -7.29
CA TRP A 84 -8.24 11.30 -7.45
C TRP A 84 -6.94 11.87 -6.88
N LYS A 85 -6.64 13.14 -7.21
CA LYS A 85 -5.46 13.85 -6.69
C LYS A 85 -5.53 14.02 -5.18
N LEU A 86 -6.67 14.43 -4.63
CA LEU A 86 -6.84 14.59 -3.17
C LEU A 86 -6.60 13.27 -2.42
N VAL A 87 -7.22 12.18 -2.86
CA VAL A 87 -7.06 10.86 -2.24
C VAL A 87 -5.61 10.38 -2.34
N THR A 88 -4.96 10.60 -3.48
CA THR A 88 -3.55 10.20 -3.69
C THR A 88 -2.62 10.95 -2.75
N TRP A 89 -2.77 12.27 -2.62
CA TRP A 89 -1.95 13.09 -1.73
C TRP A 89 -2.21 12.82 -0.25
N GLN A 90 -3.47 12.60 0.13
CA GLN A 90 -3.84 12.17 1.48
C GLN A 90 -3.19 10.84 1.85
N HIS A 91 -3.13 9.89 0.90
CA HIS A 91 -2.58 8.57 1.15
C HIS A 91 -1.04 8.53 1.11
N PHE A 92 -0.38 9.51 0.48
CA PHE A 92 1.08 9.52 0.35
C PHE A 92 1.83 9.52 1.71
N PRO A 93 1.46 10.34 2.72
CA PRO A 93 2.03 10.24 4.06
C PRO A 93 1.84 8.87 4.71
N ALA A 94 0.71 8.20 4.49
CA ALA A 94 0.46 6.84 5.00
C ALA A 94 1.43 5.82 4.39
N ARG A 95 1.82 6.01 3.12
CA ARG A 95 2.86 5.20 2.47
C ARG A 95 4.25 5.45 3.05
N LEU A 96 4.61 6.71 3.31
CA LEU A 96 5.87 7.04 3.98
C LEU A 96 5.95 6.45 5.40
N LEU A 97 4.85 6.52 6.16
CA LEU A 97 4.74 5.86 7.46
C LEU A 97 4.96 4.35 7.35
N LEU A 98 4.33 3.71 6.37
CA LEU A 98 4.47 2.26 6.15
C LEU A 98 5.91 1.86 5.76
N ILE A 99 6.57 2.64 4.90
CA ILE A 99 7.98 2.45 4.55
C ILE A 99 8.86 2.53 5.80
N TRP A 100 8.61 3.53 6.66
CA TRP A 100 9.33 3.69 7.92
C TRP A 100 9.09 2.51 8.87
N LEU A 101 7.84 2.06 9.05
CA LEU A 101 7.49 0.92 9.88
C LEU A 101 8.18 -0.36 9.40
N TYR A 102 8.10 -0.67 8.10
CA TYR A 102 8.75 -1.86 7.55
C TYR A 102 10.28 -1.77 7.59
N SER A 103 10.88 -0.57 7.46
CA SER A 103 12.32 -0.41 7.63
C SER A 103 12.80 -0.88 9.00
N ARG A 104 12.05 -0.52 10.07
CA ARG A 104 12.34 -0.97 11.43
C ARG A 104 12.04 -2.46 11.60
N TYR A 105 10.92 -2.91 11.06
CA TYR A 105 10.50 -4.30 11.11
C TYR A 105 11.55 -5.25 10.52
N TYR A 106 12.05 -4.92 9.32
CA TYR A 106 13.06 -5.73 8.63
C TYR A 106 14.43 -5.68 9.28
N CYS A 107 14.85 -4.53 9.83
CA CYS A 107 16.11 -4.41 10.55
C CYS A 107 16.23 -5.38 11.72
N ASN A 108 15.11 -5.65 12.41
CA ASN A 108 15.09 -6.46 13.63
C ASN A 108 14.85 -7.96 13.37
N ARG A 109 14.18 -8.31 12.26
CA ARG A 109 13.65 -9.67 12.03
C ARG A 109 14.36 -10.44 10.89
N LEU A 110 15.19 -9.79 10.05
CA LEU A 110 15.81 -10.40 8.87
C LEU A 110 17.34 -10.52 8.96
N ASN A 111 17.88 -11.53 8.26
CA ASN A 111 19.33 -11.72 8.11
C ASN A 111 19.97 -10.66 7.22
N ARG A 112 21.30 -10.52 7.28
CA ARG A 112 22.04 -9.49 6.51
C ARG A 112 21.73 -9.48 5.00
N GLY A 113 21.61 -10.65 4.37
CA GLY A 113 21.23 -10.76 2.95
C GLY A 113 19.77 -10.36 2.68
N ALA A 114 18.84 -10.96 3.43
CA ALA A 114 17.41 -10.63 3.38
C ALA A 114 17.12 -9.15 3.68
N ARG A 115 17.94 -8.52 4.53
CA ARG A 115 17.85 -7.10 4.87
C ARG A 115 18.28 -6.17 3.72
N LYS A 116 19.29 -6.54 2.93
CA LYS A 116 19.61 -5.79 1.70
C LYS A 116 18.44 -5.85 0.73
N LEU A 117 17.90 -7.05 0.54
CA LEU A 117 16.74 -7.28 -0.32
C LEU A 117 15.50 -6.49 0.17
N SER A 118 15.30 -6.38 1.48
CA SER A 118 14.20 -5.58 2.03
C SER A 118 14.36 -4.09 1.77
N TYR A 119 15.58 -3.53 1.76
CA TYR A 119 15.78 -2.13 1.37
C TYR A 119 15.43 -1.89 -0.10
N VAL A 120 15.69 -2.86 -0.98
CA VAL A 120 15.23 -2.80 -2.38
C VAL A 120 13.70 -2.78 -2.42
N ALA A 121 13.01 -3.62 -1.63
CA ALA A 121 11.55 -3.59 -1.53
C ALA A 121 11.03 -2.21 -1.09
N LEU A 122 11.64 -1.62 -0.05
CA LEU A 122 11.25 -0.30 0.46
C LEU A 122 11.50 0.81 -0.57
N TYR A 123 12.59 0.74 -1.31
CA TYR A 123 12.86 1.67 -2.41
C TYR A 123 11.81 1.54 -3.52
N LEU A 124 11.42 0.31 -3.88
CA LEU A 124 10.38 0.07 -4.87
C LEU A 124 9.02 0.60 -4.40
N LEU A 125 8.66 0.42 -3.13
CA LEU A 125 7.45 1.03 -2.56
C LEU A 125 7.49 2.56 -2.58
N LEU A 126 8.66 3.16 -2.31
CA LEU A 126 8.84 4.62 -2.42
C LEU A 126 8.69 5.09 -3.86
N GLN A 127 9.33 4.40 -4.81
CA GLN A 127 9.26 4.72 -6.23
C GLN A 127 7.84 4.57 -6.78
N GLU A 128 7.11 3.52 -6.38
CA GLU A 128 5.70 3.33 -6.72
C GLU A 128 4.89 4.53 -6.20
N SER A 129 5.10 4.92 -4.95
CA SER A 129 4.41 6.06 -4.32
C SER A 129 4.64 7.38 -5.04
N ILE A 130 5.90 7.66 -5.41
CA ILE A 130 6.26 8.85 -6.20
C ILE A 130 5.59 8.78 -7.57
N SER A 131 5.63 7.62 -8.23
CA SER A 131 5.03 7.42 -9.55
C SER A 131 3.52 7.61 -9.53
N THR A 132 2.81 7.13 -8.49
CA THR A 132 1.37 7.33 -8.32
C THR A 132 1.02 8.81 -8.09
N VAL A 133 1.79 9.53 -7.27
CA VAL A 133 1.59 10.98 -7.07
C VAL A 133 1.85 11.76 -8.36
N ALA A 134 2.94 11.43 -9.06
CA ALA A 134 3.28 12.02 -10.35
C ALA A 134 2.18 11.79 -11.39
N LEU A 135 1.63 10.58 -11.45
CA LEU A 135 0.51 10.23 -12.30
C LEU A 135 -0.72 11.08 -11.94
N ALA A 136 -1.11 11.13 -10.67
CA ALA A 136 -2.26 11.93 -10.23
C ALA A 136 -2.12 13.43 -10.56
N GLN A 137 -0.89 13.97 -10.49
CA GLN A 137 -0.62 15.38 -10.72
C GLN A 137 -0.56 15.75 -12.21
N TRP A 138 0.04 14.92 -13.07
CA TRP A 138 0.43 15.32 -14.43
C TRP A 138 -0.20 14.49 -15.56
N ALA A 139 -0.82 13.33 -15.27
CA ALA A 139 -1.29 12.39 -16.29
C ALA A 139 -2.41 12.92 -17.20
N HIS A 140 -3.20 13.89 -16.73
CA HIS A 140 -4.31 14.46 -17.50
C HIS A 140 -3.88 15.63 -18.40
N ILE A 141 -2.71 16.22 -18.17
CA ILE A 141 -2.31 17.45 -18.86
C ILE A 141 -2.21 17.16 -20.36
N ASN A 142 -2.99 17.88 -21.17
CA ASN A 142 -2.98 17.69 -22.62
C ASN A 142 -1.56 17.86 -23.17
N GLY A 143 -1.09 16.91 -23.97
CA GLY A 143 0.28 16.89 -24.52
C GLY A 143 1.34 16.20 -23.64
N SER A 144 1.01 15.75 -22.42
CA SER A 144 1.96 15.07 -21.50
C SER A 144 2.01 13.54 -21.68
N VAL A 145 1.67 13.01 -22.86
CA VAL A 145 1.57 11.55 -23.13
C VAL A 145 2.83 10.80 -22.70
N ARG A 146 4.02 11.38 -22.92
CA ARG A 146 5.28 10.78 -22.47
C ARG A 146 5.39 10.65 -20.95
N ILE A 147 5.02 11.70 -20.21
CA ILE A 147 5.04 11.71 -18.75
C ILE A 147 4.02 10.70 -18.22
N HIS A 148 2.82 10.64 -18.81
CA HIS A 148 1.82 9.64 -18.50
C HIS A 148 2.38 8.21 -18.65
N ILE A 149 2.92 7.87 -19.82
CA ILE A 149 3.46 6.52 -20.07
C ILE A 149 4.61 6.17 -19.10
N ILE A 150 5.56 7.09 -18.89
CA ILE A 150 6.69 6.86 -17.99
C ILE A 150 6.22 6.64 -16.54
N THR A 151 5.29 7.46 -16.06
CA THR A 151 4.80 7.37 -14.67
C THR A 151 3.93 6.12 -14.46
N VAL A 152 3.07 5.75 -15.42
CA VAL A 152 2.33 4.48 -15.41
C VAL A 152 3.32 3.32 -15.37
N LEU A 153 4.25 3.21 -16.33
CA LEU A 153 5.19 2.09 -16.38
C LEU A 153 6.06 2.00 -15.12
N SER A 154 6.57 3.15 -14.62
CA SER A 154 7.34 3.21 -13.37
C SER A 154 6.51 2.71 -12.18
N MET A 155 5.25 3.13 -12.06
CA MET A 155 4.33 2.66 -11.01
C MET A 155 4.13 1.14 -11.09
N TRP A 156 3.86 0.60 -12.27
CA TRP A 156 3.63 -0.83 -12.46
C TRP A 156 4.87 -1.67 -12.17
N LEU A 157 6.02 -1.32 -12.73
CA LEU A 157 7.27 -2.06 -12.52
C LEU A 157 7.72 -2.04 -11.06
N SER A 158 7.64 -0.87 -10.41
CA SER A 158 7.99 -0.75 -9.00
C SER A 158 7.00 -1.49 -8.09
N GLY A 159 5.69 -1.44 -8.36
CA GLY A 159 4.68 -2.24 -7.66
C GLY A 159 4.91 -3.75 -7.81
N CYS A 160 5.16 -4.23 -9.03
CA CYS A 160 5.50 -5.63 -9.30
C CYS A 160 6.70 -6.09 -8.48
N GLY A 161 7.78 -5.31 -8.54
CA GLY A 161 9.01 -5.63 -7.81
C GLY A 161 8.80 -5.59 -6.30
N TYR A 162 8.06 -4.62 -5.78
CA TYR A 162 7.74 -4.53 -4.35
C TYR A 162 6.94 -5.76 -3.87
N LEU A 163 5.88 -6.15 -4.58
CA LEU A 163 5.06 -7.32 -4.21
C LEU A 163 5.90 -8.60 -4.18
N ALA A 164 6.68 -8.86 -5.23
CA ALA A 164 7.53 -10.05 -5.31
C ALA A 164 8.60 -10.07 -4.22
N ILE A 165 9.35 -8.98 -4.08
CA ILE A 165 10.49 -8.92 -3.16
C ILE A 165 10.02 -8.90 -1.70
N SER A 166 8.97 -8.14 -1.37
CA SER A 166 8.41 -8.09 -0.02
C SER A 166 7.88 -9.46 0.42
N PHE A 167 7.29 -10.24 -0.48
CA PHE A 167 6.85 -11.61 -0.19
C PHE A 167 8.04 -12.56 0.04
N ILE A 168 9.11 -12.45 -0.75
CA ILE A 168 10.35 -13.21 -0.54
C ILE A 168 10.95 -12.87 0.83
N CYS A 169 11.05 -11.58 1.18
CA CYS A 169 11.50 -11.13 2.49
C CYS A 169 10.62 -11.68 3.62
N TYR A 170 9.30 -11.73 3.42
CA TYR A 170 8.36 -12.30 4.39
C TYR A 170 8.60 -13.80 4.62
N LYS A 171 8.88 -14.56 3.56
CA LYS A 171 9.20 -16.01 3.66
C LYS A 171 10.52 -16.27 4.39
N GLN A 172 11.46 -15.32 4.35
CA GLN A 172 12.78 -15.44 4.97
C GLN A 172 12.82 -15.01 6.45
N LYS A 173 11.66 -14.73 7.07
CA LYS A 173 11.57 -14.45 8.51
C LYS A 173 12.10 -15.62 9.34
N ARG A 174 12.79 -15.29 10.43
CA ARG A 174 13.48 -16.22 11.31
C ARG A 174 12.67 -16.54 12.59
N TYR A 175 12.73 -17.81 12.99
CA TYR A 175 12.73 -18.31 14.38
C TYR A 175 11.51 -18.23 15.31
N GLU A 176 10.30 -17.97 14.84
CA GLU A 176 9.12 -18.23 15.68
C GLU A 176 8.01 -18.93 14.88
N PRO A 177 7.25 -19.87 15.51
CA PRO A 177 6.04 -20.37 14.90
C PRO A 177 5.10 -19.20 14.63
N LEU A 178 4.63 -19.10 13.38
CA LEU A 178 3.75 -18.02 12.93
C LEU A 178 2.51 -17.95 13.84
N LYS A 179 2.29 -16.77 14.44
CA LYS A 179 1.05 -16.50 15.18
C LYS A 179 -0.16 -16.60 14.23
N PRO A 180 -1.38 -16.86 14.72
CA PRO A 180 -2.56 -17.02 13.85
C PRO A 180 -2.80 -15.86 12.86
N HIS A 181 -2.55 -14.61 13.28
CA HIS A 181 -2.66 -13.44 12.41
C HIS A 181 -1.56 -13.39 11.33
N GLU A 182 -0.35 -13.86 11.63
CA GLU A 182 0.74 -13.94 10.66
C GLU A 182 0.49 -15.06 9.64
N GLN A 183 -0.11 -16.18 10.05
CA GLN A 183 -0.54 -17.23 9.12
C GLN A 183 -1.62 -16.72 8.16
N LEU A 184 -2.57 -15.92 8.66
CA LEU A 184 -3.57 -15.27 7.82
C LEU A 184 -2.90 -14.27 6.86
N SER A 185 -2.02 -13.40 7.35
CA SER A 185 -1.25 -12.46 6.52
C SER A 185 -0.49 -13.19 5.41
N TYR A 186 0.19 -14.28 5.74
CA TYR A 186 0.90 -15.12 4.76
C TYR A 186 -0.01 -15.66 3.66
N ARG A 187 -1.15 -16.25 4.02
CA ARG A 187 -2.11 -16.80 3.06
C ARG A 187 -2.68 -15.71 2.15
N LEU A 188 -3.05 -14.57 2.72
CA LEU A 188 -3.57 -13.43 1.97
C LEU A 188 -2.52 -12.89 1.00
N LYS A 189 -1.31 -12.60 1.47
CA LYS A 189 -0.21 -12.10 0.63
C LYS A 189 0.12 -13.06 -0.51
N ARG A 190 0.18 -14.36 -0.25
CA ARG A 190 0.41 -15.37 -1.28
C ARG A 190 -0.69 -15.36 -2.35
N ASN A 191 -1.95 -15.37 -1.93
CA ASN A 191 -3.08 -15.41 -2.85
C ASN A 191 -3.15 -14.11 -3.68
N LEU A 192 -2.98 -12.96 -3.04
CA LEU A 192 -2.95 -11.65 -3.71
C LEU A 192 -1.78 -11.57 -4.70
N LEU A 193 -0.59 -12.08 -4.34
CA LEU A 193 0.56 -12.14 -5.24
C LEU A 193 0.24 -12.96 -6.51
N CYS A 194 -0.34 -14.14 -6.34
CA CYS A 194 -0.74 -14.99 -7.46
C CYS A 194 -1.78 -14.30 -8.35
N VAL A 195 -2.84 -13.73 -7.76
CA VAL A 195 -3.85 -12.98 -8.51
C VAL A 195 -3.23 -11.82 -9.27
N TYR A 196 -2.34 -11.04 -8.64
CA TYR A 196 -1.66 -9.91 -9.26
C TYR A 196 -0.87 -10.34 -10.49
N PHE A 197 -0.02 -11.35 -10.37
CA PHE A 197 0.84 -11.80 -11.48
C PHE A 197 0.07 -12.50 -12.61
N CYS A 198 -0.96 -13.28 -12.30
CA CYS A 198 -1.82 -13.84 -13.35
C CYS A 198 -2.57 -12.73 -14.10
N THR A 199 -3.08 -11.74 -13.37
CA THR A 199 -3.89 -10.67 -13.96
C THR A 199 -3.04 -9.69 -14.77
N ILE A 200 -1.82 -9.35 -14.33
CA ILE A 200 -0.96 -8.43 -15.10
C ILE A 200 -0.53 -9.03 -16.44
N VAL A 201 -0.27 -10.35 -16.50
CA VAL A 201 0.02 -11.03 -17.77
C VAL A 201 -1.19 -11.02 -18.69
N SER A 202 -2.37 -11.32 -18.14
CA SER A 202 -3.65 -11.22 -18.87
C SER A 202 -3.88 -9.80 -19.40
N MET A 203 -3.69 -8.77 -18.56
CA MET A 203 -3.86 -7.36 -18.91
C MET A 203 -3.07 -6.98 -20.16
N TRP A 204 -1.75 -7.27 -20.18
CA TRP A 204 -0.90 -6.94 -21.33
C TRP A 204 -1.29 -7.71 -22.58
N SER A 205 -1.72 -8.96 -22.43
CA SER A 205 -2.20 -9.78 -23.55
C SER A 205 -3.44 -9.15 -24.21
N TRP A 206 -4.41 -8.71 -23.40
CA TRP A 206 -5.61 -8.03 -23.91
C TRP A 206 -5.33 -6.64 -24.49
N TYR A 207 -4.37 -5.91 -23.91
CA TYR A 207 -3.94 -4.62 -24.46
C TYR A 207 -3.38 -4.78 -25.87
N ILE A 208 -2.43 -5.71 -26.05
CA ILE A 208 -1.82 -6.01 -27.36
C ILE A 208 -2.90 -6.44 -28.36
N LEU A 209 -3.80 -7.33 -27.94
CA LEU A 209 -4.90 -7.79 -28.79
C LEU A 209 -5.80 -6.64 -29.25
N HIS A 210 -6.16 -5.72 -28.34
CA HIS A 210 -6.98 -4.55 -28.67
C HIS A 210 -6.27 -3.64 -29.68
N THR A 211 -4.98 -3.35 -29.46
CA THR A 211 -4.19 -2.49 -30.36
C THR A 211 -4.02 -3.09 -31.75
N GLN A 212 -3.98 -4.42 -31.88
CA GLN A 212 -3.78 -5.08 -33.17
C GLN A 212 -5.08 -5.35 -33.93
N LEU A 213 -6.14 -5.78 -33.24
CA LEU A 213 -7.36 -6.28 -33.90
C LEU A 213 -8.56 -5.33 -33.77
N CYS A 214 -8.50 -4.30 -32.92
CA CYS A 214 -9.59 -3.35 -32.70
C CYS A 214 -10.96 -4.01 -32.46
N LEU A 215 -11.01 -5.17 -31.79
CA LEU A 215 -12.26 -5.87 -31.52
C LEU A 215 -13.08 -5.15 -30.43
N PRO A 216 -14.44 -5.15 -30.53
CA PRO A 216 -15.30 -4.59 -29.50
C PRO A 216 -15.13 -5.34 -28.18
N LEU A 217 -15.35 -4.65 -27.06
CA LEU A 217 -15.24 -5.16 -25.68
C LEU A 217 -13.85 -5.61 -25.21
N VAL A 218 -12.88 -5.84 -26.10
CA VAL A 218 -11.52 -6.27 -25.70
C VAL A 218 -10.84 -5.24 -24.81
N TYR A 219 -11.02 -3.95 -25.09
CA TYR A 219 -10.51 -2.89 -24.21
C TYR A 219 -11.20 -2.89 -22.84
N SER A 220 -12.47 -3.30 -22.77
CA SER A 220 -13.17 -3.45 -21.49
C SER A 220 -12.60 -4.59 -20.65
N VAL A 221 -12.18 -5.70 -21.28
CA VAL A 221 -11.49 -6.80 -20.58
C VAL A 221 -10.10 -6.37 -20.10
N PHE A 222 -9.37 -5.61 -20.92
CA PHE A 222 -8.13 -4.96 -20.50
C PHE A 222 -8.33 -4.06 -19.28
N ALA A 223 -9.33 -3.17 -19.33
CA ALA A 223 -9.66 -2.26 -18.22
C ALA A 223 -10.05 -3.04 -16.95
N LEU A 224 -10.83 -4.10 -17.06
CA LEU A 224 -11.16 -4.97 -15.92
C LEU A 224 -9.90 -5.58 -15.29
N CYS A 225 -8.94 -6.01 -16.10
CA CYS A 225 -7.66 -6.51 -15.59
C CYS A 225 -6.87 -5.40 -14.87
N GLU A 226 -6.84 -4.17 -15.39
CA GLU A 226 -6.24 -3.03 -14.68
C GLU A 226 -6.89 -2.78 -13.31
N TYR A 227 -8.21 -2.91 -13.22
CA TYR A 227 -8.95 -2.74 -11.96
C TYR A 227 -8.53 -3.79 -10.94
N ILE A 228 -8.54 -5.06 -11.36
CA ILE A 228 -8.18 -6.19 -10.49
C ILE A 228 -6.74 -6.02 -10.01
N VAL A 229 -5.80 -5.67 -10.89
CA VAL A 229 -4.41 -5.48 -10.46
C VAL A 229 -4.27 -4.31 -9.49
N THR A 230 -4.90 -3.17 -9.79
CA THR A 230 -4.84 -1.98 -8.93
C THR A 230 -5.40 -2.28 -7.54
N LEU A 231 -6.58 -2.91 -7.48
CA LEU A 231 -7.21 -3.32 -6.22
C LEU A 231 -6.37 -4.36 -5.49
N THR A 232 -5.79 -5.32 -6.19
CA THR A 232 -4.92 -6.34 -5.58
C THR A 232 -3.65 -5.72 -4.98
N ASN A 233 -3.06 -4.72 -5.63
CA ASN A 233 -1.93 -3.95 -5.08
C ASN A 233 -2.32 -3.22 -3.79
N MET A 234 -3.47 -2.54 -3.80
CA MET A 234 -3.99 -1.82 -2.63
C MET A 234 -4.29 -2.79 -1.48
N LEU A 235 -4.98 -3.90 -1.75
CA LEU A 235 -5.28 -4.93 -0.77
C LEU A 235 -4.02 -5.59 -0.21
N TYR A 236 -2.98 -5.78 -1.04
CA TYR A 236 -1.68 -6.25 -0.56
C TYR A 236 -1.09 -5.30 0.47
N LEU A 237 -1.18 -3.98 0.24
CA LEU A 237 -0.76 -2.99 1.24
C LEU A 237 -1.66 -3.01 2.49
N CYS A 238 -2.97 -3.23 2.38
CA CYS A 238 -3.88 -3.38 3.53
C CYS A 238 -3.47 -4.51 4.48
N THR A 239 -2.76 -5.54 4.00
CA THR A 239 -2.25 -6.62 4.86
C THR A 239 -1.26 -6.14 5.93
N CYS A 240 -0.76 -4.90 5.83
CA CYS A 240 0.03 -4.28 6.89
C CYS A 240 -0.70 -4.23 8.25
N TYR A 241 -2.04 -4.19 8.25
CA TYR A 241 -2.85 -4.33 9.46
C TYR A 241 -2.49 -5.59 10.25
N LEU A 242 -2.37 -6.72 9.56
CA LEU A 242 -2.06 -8.01 10.17
C LEU A 242 -0.59 -8.11 10.60
N ASP A 243 0.30 -7.48 9.85
CA ASP A 243 1.74 -7.47 10.15
C ASP A 243 2.09 -6.63 11.38
N PHE A 244 1.33 -5.55 11.62
CA PHE A 244 1.52 -4.64 12.76
C PHE A 244 0.41 -4.75 13.80
N TYR A 245 -0.32 -5.88 13.83
CA TYR A 245 -1.47 -6.09 14.71
C TYR A 245 -1.16 -5.85 16.20
N THR A 246 0.03 -6.26 16.64
CA THR A 246 0.49 -6.14 18.03
C THR A 246 1.20 -4.83 18.34
N LEU A 247 1.25 -3.88 17.40
CA LEU A 247 2.02 -2.64 17.52
C LEU A 247 1.15 -1.49 18.05
N TYR A 248 1.56 -0.89 19.17
CA TYR A 248 0.85 0.20 19.82
C TYR A 248 1.75 1.42 20.02
N LEU A 249 1.18 2.60 19.86
CA LEU A 249 1.77 3.88 20.23
C LEU A 249 1.30 4.24 21.64
N CYS A 250 2.25 4.37 22.56
CA CYS A 250 2.02 4.73 23.95
C CYS A 250 2.64 6.09 24.25
N HIS A 251 1.98 6.90 25.09
CA HIS A 251 2.51 8.17 25.57
C HIS A 251 3.26 7.97 26.89
N GLY A 252 4.59 7.93 26.86
CA GLY A 252 5.45 7.80 28.03
C GLY A 252 5.89 9.16 28.60
N GLN A 253 6.62 9.12 29.71
CA GLN A 253 7.08 10.30 30.46
C GLN A 253 8.06 11.20 29.65
N TYR A 254 8.70 10.64 28.62
CA TYR A 254 9.65 11.34 27.74
C TYR A 254 9.17 11.46 26.28
N GLY A 255 7.87 11.20 26.01
CA GLY A 255 7.27 11.30 24.68
C GLY A 255 6.64 10.00 24.18
N TYR A 256 6.39 9.91 22.86
CA TYR A 256 5.72 8.78 22.23
C TYR A 256 6.66 7.61 21.98
N ILE A 257 6.27 6.41 22.41
CA ILE A 257 7.05 5.17 22.29
C ILE A 257 6.20 4.12 21.56
N LEU A 258 6.77 3.45 20.55
CA LEU A 258 6.14 2.27 19.95
C LEU A 258 6.53 1.00 20.71
N THR A 259 5.54 0.22 21.12
CA THR A 259 5.73 -1.02 21.89
C THR A 259 4.90 -2.15 21.29
N GLU A 260 5.47 -3.36 21.25
CA GLU A 260 4.76 -4.60 20.92
C GLU A 260 4.15 -5.19 22.21
N PHE A 261 2.88 -5.58 22.18
CA PHE A 261 2.20 -6.30 23.27
C PHE A 261 1.78 -7.71 22.84
#